data_AF-A0A7Z9ZYX5-F1
#
_entry.id   AF-A0A7Z9ZYX5-F1
#
_cell.length_a   1.000
_cell.length_b   1.000
_cell.length_c   1.000
_cell.angle_alpha   90.00
_cell.angle_beta   90.00
_cell.angle_gamma   90.00
#
_symmetry.space_group_name_H-M   'P 1'
#
loop_
_entity.id
_entity.type
_entity.pdbx_description
1 polymer ?
#
loop_
_entity_poly.entity_id
_entity_poly.type
_entity_poly.pdbx_seq_one_letter_code
_entity_poly.pdbx_strand_id
1 'polypeptide(L)'
;MAGFGGEGRMRSLWLAIAVWGWLPLPVVRPGGEREGRLPEYLAPFVPSPMKVVEAMLRLAKVTSKDVVYDLGCGDGRIVITAAKKFGAKGVGVDIDYQRVKEAMENAKRQGVEDRVTILLKDAFDVDLSEATVVTLYLLSEANLKLRPKLLAELKPGARVVSHQFDMGSWRPDRTVEVKDESGWTRRLYLWVIKPPAPASGMWEWKEGRAMHRLKVRQIGSAISGFYITPEGRRLPLEDAFLSGDEIHFVVGGERRRVYEGRVRGDSIIGWVRAEAEGRKGRWQAKRLKVRVGGKWVVSIQAPWGRVKGTLFLRGIGGRLS
;
A
#
# COMPACT_ATOMS: atom_id res chain seq x y z
N MET A 1 -79.82 -21.98 -15.61
CA MET A 1 -79.94 -21.22 -14.35
C MET A 1 -78.57 -20.68 -13.99
N ALA A 2 -78.48 -19.37 -13.73
CA ALA A 2 -77.36 -18.58 -13.17
C ALA A 2 -76.00 -18.64 -13.92
N GLY A 3 -75.34 -17.53 -14.26
CA GLY A 3 -75.63 -16.14 -13.96
C GLY A 3 -74.68 -15.17 -14.69
N PHE A 4 -75.21 -13.94 -14.89
CA PHE A 4 -74.60 -12.59 -14.84
C PHE A 4 -73.11 -12.45 -15.16
N GLY A 5 -72.64 -11.54 -16.02
CA GLY A 5 -73.07 -10.16 -16.31
C GLY A 5 -71.76 -9.36 -16.40
N GLY A 6 -71.47 -8.60 -17.44
CA GLY A 6 -72.03 -7.27 -17.67
C GLY A 6 -70.91 -6.23 -17.60
N GLU A 7 -70.84 -5.39 -18.62
CA GLU A 7 -69.80 -4.41 -18.97
C GLU A 7 -69.40 -3.39 -17.89
N GLY A 8 -68.23 -2.76 -18.08
CA GLY A 8 -67.91 -1.50 -17.43
C GLY A 8 -66.58 -0.88 -17.85
N ARG A 9 -66.59 -0.03 -18.90
CA ARG A 9 -65.55 0.97 -19.14
C ARG A 9 -65.49 1.95 -17.98
N MET A 10 -64.29 2.27 -17.46
CA MET A 10 -64.10 3.49 -16.68
C MET A 10 -62.64 3.99 -16.64
N ARG A 11 -62.44 5.14 -17.31
CA ARG A 11 -61.69 6.35 -16.91
C ARG A 11 -60.18 6.25 -16.60
N SER A 12 -59.44 6.86 -17.52
CA SER A 12 -58.25 7.68 -17.31
C SER A 12 -58.22 8.46 -15.99
N LEU A 13 -57.14 8.29 -15.22
CA LEU A 13 -56.59 9.29 -14.31
C LEU A 13 -55.07 9.35 -14.50
N TRP A 14 -54.59 10.45 -15.10
CA TRP A 14 -53.19 10.85 -15.03
C TRP A 14 -53.00 11.61 -13.72
N LEU A 15 -52.31 11.02 -12.73
CA LEU A 15 -51.79 11.80 -11.61
C LEU A 15 -50.41 12.33 -12.00
N ALA A 16 -50.37 13.61 -12.38
CA ALA A 16 -49.16 14.40 -12.38
C ALA A 16 -48.87 14.83 -10.93
N ILE A 17 -47.94 14.16 -10.27
CA ILE A 17 -47.34 14.67 -9.03
C ILE A 17 -46.13 15.50 -9.45
N ALA A 18 -46.33 16.81 -9.55
CA ALA A 18 -45.26 17.79 -9.63
C ALA A 18 -44.63 17.93 -8.25
N VAL A 19 -43.59 17.14 -7.95
CA VAL A 19 -42.70 17.43 -6.83
C VAL A 19 -41.73 18.50 -7.30
N TRP A 20 -42.02 19.77 -6.95
CA TRP A 20 -41.02 20.84 -6.97
C TRP A 20 -40.02 20.59 -5.84
N GLY A 21 -39.13 19.62 -6.07
CA GLY A 21 -37.96 19.41 -5.24
C GLY A 21 -36.85 20.33 -5.76
N TRP A 22 -36.47 21.32 -4.95
CA TRP A 22 -35.14 21.91 -4.99
C TRP A 22 -34.11 20.78 -5.02
N LEU A 23 -33.58 20.48 -6.21
CA LEU A 23 -32.35 19.71 -6.34
C LEU A 23 -31.22 20.71 -6.10
N PRO A 24 -30.43 20.59 -5.02
CA PRO A 24 -29.19 21.33 -4.96
C PRO A 24 -28.36 20.88 -6.17
N LEU A 25 -27.99 21.84 -7.02
CA LEU A 25 -27.00 21.63 -8.06
C LEU A 25 -25.82 20.90 -7.42
N PRO A 26 -25.23 19.85 -8.06
CA PRO A 26 -24.03 19.24 -7.54
C PRO A 26 -22.97 20.32 -7.51
N VAL A 27 -22.68 20.83 -6.32
CA VAL A 27 -21.50 21.64 -6.06
C VAL A 27 -20.34 20.70 -6.39
N VAL A 28 -19.76 20.90 -7.58
CA VAL A 28 -18.45 20.35 -7.90
C VAL A 28 -17.50 21.05 -6.93
N ARG A 29 -17.20 20.40 -5.81
CA ARG A 29 -16.13 20.85 -4.91
C ARG A 29 -14.81 20.60 -5.65
N PRO A 30 -14.06 21.64 -6.02
CA PRO A 30 -12.71 21.45 -6.52
C PRO A 30 -11.87 20.92 -5.36
N GLY A 31 -11.18 19.80 -5.57
CA GLY A 31 -10.17 19.28 -4.65
C GLY A 31 -10.74 18.73 -3.35
N GLY A 32 -10.80 17.40 -3.21
CA GLY A 32 -10.85 16.79 -1.89
C GLY A 32 -9.56 17.09 -1.15
N GLU A 33 -9.52 18.20 -0.40
CA GLU A 33 -8.67 18.29 0.78
C GLU A 33 -8.98 17.07 1.64
N ARG A 34 -7.97 16.25 1.89
CA ARG A 34 -8.11 15.14 2.85
C ARG A 34 -8.42 15.77 4.19
N GLU A 35 -9.64 15.58 4.65
CA GLU A 35 -10.14 16.04 5.94
C GLU A 35 -9.15 15.68 7.06
N GLY A 36 -8.85 16.66 7.92
CA GLY A 36 -7.67 16.74 8.78
C GLY A 36 -7.37 15.51 9.62
N ARG A 37 -6.40 14.71 9.17
CA ARG A 37 -5.65 13.83 10.07
C ARG A 37 -4.69 14.73 10.88
N LEU A 38 -4.80 14.68 12.20
CA LEU A 38 -3.78 15.32 13.05
C LEU A 38 -2.41 14.69 12.75
N PRO A 39 -1.34 15.50 12.65
CA PRO A 39 0.00 15.00 12.39
C PRO A 39 0.36 13.86 13.36
N GLU A 40 0.77 12.69 12.84
CA GLU A 40 1.03 11.51 13.66
C GLU A 40 2.51 11.42 14.09
N TYR A 41 2.77 11.52 15.40
CA TYR A 41 4.11 11.26 15.95
C TYR A 41 4.41 9.75 15.95
N LEU A 42 5.37 9.35 15.11
CA LEU A 42 5.72 7.94 14.90
C LEU A 42 6.67 7.37 15.97
N ALA A 43 7.46 8.22 16.62
CA ALA A 43 8.43 7.84 17.65
C ALA A 43 8.88 9.08 18.45
N PRO A 44 9.38 8.92 19.70
CA PRO A 44 10.11 9.99 20.38
C PRO A 44 11.45 10.26 19.70
N PHE A 45 11.98 11.48 19.86
CA PHE A 45 13.31 11.79 19.34
C PHE A 45 14.42 11.14 20.18
N VAL A 46 14.98 10.06 19.65
CA VAL A 46 16.23 9.45 20.10
C VAL A 46 17.08 9.27 18.85
N PRO A 47 18.24 9.94 18.74
CA PRO A 47 18.96 9.89 17.49
C PRO A 47 19.78 8.61 17.33
N SER A 48 19.98 8.17 16.09
CA SER A 48 20.88 7.06 15.78
C SER A 48 22.34 7.46 16.02
N PRO A 49 23.17 6.64 16.71
CA PRO A 49 24.61 6.90 16.85
C PRO A 49 25.31 6.97 15.49
N MET A 50 26.38 7.77 15.35
CA MET A 50 26.96 8.08 14.04
C MET A 50 27.59 6.85 13.35
N LYS A 51 28.19 5.94 14.12
CA LYS A 51 28.65 4.63 13.61
C LYS A 51 27.50 3.82 13.01
N VAL A 52 26.33 3.87 13.63
CA VAL A 52 25.13 3.16 13.18
C VAL A 52 24.57 3.82 11.92
N VAL A 53 24.50 5.16 11.88
CA VAL A 53 24.11 5.92 10.68
C VAL A 53 24.96 5.54 9.47
N GLU A 54 26.28 5.54 9.63
CA GLU A 54 27.18 5.16 8.53
C GLU A 54 27.02 3.69 8.13
N ALA A 55 26.81 2.80 9.10
CA ALA A 55 26.53 1.39 8.83
C ALA A 55 25.21 1.18 8.08
N MET A 56 24.15 1.92 8.40
CA MET A 56 22.88 1.90 7.66
C MET A 56 23.09 2.27 6.19
N LEU A 57 23.80 3.37 5.94
CA LEU A 57 24.06 3.86 4.57
C LEU A 57 24.95 2.88 3.79
N ARG A 58 25.96 2.28 4.43
CA ARG A 58 26.79 1.22 3.82
C ARG A 58 26.00 -0.06 3.56
N LEU A 59 25.11 -0.45 4.47
CA LEU A 59 24.25 -1.63 4.30
C LEU A 59 23.32 -1.46 3.09
N ALA A 60 22.76 -0.27 2.90
CA ALA A 60 22.02 0.12 1.69
C ALA A 60 22.90 0.29 0.46
N LYS A 61 24.23 0.25 0.60
CA LYS A 61 25.18 0.54 -0.49
C LYS A 61 24.87 1.88 -1.17
N VAL A 62 24.64 2.92 -0.36
CA VAL A 62 24.36 4.28 -0.86
C VAL A 62 25.52 4.78 -1.71
N THR A 63 25.20 5.42 -2.83
CA THR A 63 26.14 6.06 -3.75
C THR A 63 25.68 7.48 -4.11
N SER A 64 26.49 8.22 -4.87
CA SER A 64 26.12 9.56 -5.33
C SER A 64 24.94 9.60 -6.30
N LYS A 65 24.52 8.45 -6.83
CA LYS A 65 23.34 8.31 -7.69
C LYS A 65 22.04 8.16 -6.90
N ASP A 66 22.13 8.02 -5.58
CA ASP A 66 20.99 7.77 -4.73
C ASP A 66 20.29 9.04 -4.25
N VAL A 67 18.98 8.90 -4.03
CA VAL A 67 18.15 9.87 -3.31
C VAL A 67 17.69 9.18 -2.03
N VAL A 68 18.25 9.62 -0.90
CA VAL A 68 18.01 9.04 0.43
C VAL A 68 16.92 9.83 1.13
N TYR A 69 15.81 9.16 1.44
CA TYR A 69 14.75 9.70 2.28
C TYR A 69 14.90 9.17 3.71
N ASP A 70 14.77 10.05 4.69
CA ASP A 70 14.77 9.67 6.11
C ASP A 70 13.45 10.12 6.74
N LEU A 71 12.61 9.15 7.15
CA LEU A 71 11.28 9.42 7.68
C LEU A 71 11.34 9.48 9.21
N GLY A 72 11.11 10.67 9.76
CA GLY A 72 11.45 11.01 11.14
C GLY A 72 12.93 11.40 11.26
N CYS A 73 13.38 12.36 10.44
CA CYS A 73 14.80 12.64 10.27
C CYS A 73 15.48 13.30 11.49
N GLY A 74 14.71 13.81 12.44
CA GLY A 74 15.23 14.42 13.65
C GLY A 74 16.18 15.58 13.35
N ASP A 75 17.43 15.48 13.81
CA ASP A 75 18.47 16.50 13.58
C ASP A 75 19.13 16.43 12.19
N GLY A 76 18.60 15.60 11.28
CA GLY A 76 19.01 15.47 9.89
C GLY A 76 20.28 14.64 9.68
N ARG A 77 20.85 14.03 10.72
CA ARG A 77 22.19 13.41 10.66
C ARG A 77 22.33 12.34 9.58
N ILE A 78 21.27 11.58 9.25
CA ILE A 78 21.35 10.52 8.24
C ILE A 78 21.47 11.11 6.84
N VAL A 79 20.56 12.01 6.45
CA VAL A 79 20.57 12.64 5.12
C VAL A 79 21.78 13.55 4.92
N ILE A 80 22.23 14.23 5.98
CA ILE A 80 23.48 15.02 5.97
C ILE A 80 24.69 14.10 5.76
N THR A 81 24.75 12.95 6.45
CA THR A 81 25.83 11.97 6.26
C THR A 81 25.81 11.37 4.85
N ALA A 82 24.63 11.05 4.32
CA ALA A 82 24.46 10.57 2.96
C ALA A 82 25.02 11.57 1.93
N ALA A 83 24.68 12.86 2.07
CA ALA A 83 25.18 13.90 1.19
C ALA A 83 26.70 14.11 1.33
N LYS A 84 27.19 14.24 2.57
CA LYS A 84 28.60 14.59 2.84
C LYS A 84 29.59 13.47 2.54
N LYS A 85 29.26 12.22 2.90
CA LYS A 85 30.18 11.08 2.78
C LYS A 85 29.95 10.24 1.52
N PHE A 86 28.71 10.16 1.04
CA PHE A 86 28.36 9.29 -0.09
C PHE A 86 28.01 10.08 -1.36
N GLY A 87 27.92 11.42 -1.28
CA GLY A 87 27.59 12.29 -2.41
C GLY A 87 26.13 12.17 -2.87
N ALA A 88 25.27 11.51 -2.09
CA ALA A 88 23.86 11.32 -2.43
C ALA A 88 23.04 12.61 -2.27
N LYS A 89 21.85 12.65 -2.86
CA LYS A 89 20.83 13.63 -2.47
C LYS A 89 20.12 13.12 -1.21
N GLY A 90 19.72 14.04 -0.34
CA GLY A 90 19.05 13.72 0.92
C GLY A 90 17.72 14.46 1.06
N VAL A 91 16.67 13.77 1.49
CA VAL A 91 15.38 14.36 1.86
C VAL A 91 15.03 13.91 3.28
N GLY A 92 15.17 14.82 4.24
CA GLY A 92 14.75 14.59 5.61
C GLY A 92 13.30 15.01 5.81
N VAL A 93 12.47 14.16 6.41
CA VAL A 93 11.08 14.46 6.72
C VAL A 93 10.87 14.35 8.22
N ASP A 94 10.39 15.42 8.85
CA ASP A 94 10.02 15.38 10.25
C ASP A 94 8.75 16.21 10.49
N ILE A 95 8.00 15.82 11.52
CA ILE A 95 6.73 16.43 11.89
C ILE A 95 6.92 17.52 12.94
N ASP A 96 8.03 17.46 13.67
CA ASP A 96 8.39 18.40 14.71
C ASP A 96 9.18 19.58 14.11
N TYR A 97 8.58 20.76 14.20
CA TYR A 97 9.19 22.01 13.74
C TYR A 97 10.57 22.29 14.34
N GLN A 98 10.79 21.96 15.62
CA GLN A 98 12.10 22.15 16.25
C GLN A 98 13.16 21.24 15.65
N ARG A 99 12.80 19.99 15.33
CA ARG A 99 13.70 19.04 14.65
C ARG A 99 14.03 19.51 13.24
N VAL A 100 13.03 19.95 12.48
CA VAL A 100 13.22 20.51 11.13
C VAL A 100 14.17 21.70 11.14
N LYS A 101 13.96 22.65 12.06
CA LYS A 101 14.83 23.83 12.18
C LYS A 101 16.27 23.42 12.51
N GLU A 102 16.46 22.52 13.47
CA GLU A 102 17.79 22.00 13.85
C GLU A 102 18.47 21.29 12.67
N ALA A 103 17.74 20.46 11.92
CA ALA A 103 18.25 19.76 10.75
C ALA A 103 18.69 20.71 9.62
N MET A 104 17.92 21.77 9.37
CA MET A 104 18.29 22.82 8.40
C MET A 104 19.57 23.55 8.82
N GLU A 105 19.66 23.96 10.09
CA GLU A 105 20.88 24.59 10.63
C GLU A 105 22.09 23.66 10.56
N ASN A 106 21.90 22.36 10.80
CA ASN A 106 22.95 21.35 10.67
C ASN A 106 23.39 21.14 9.22
N ALA A 107 22.46 21.06 8.27
CA ALA A 107 22.77 20.96 6.84
C ALA A 107 23.59 22.17 6.37
N LYS A 108 23.20 23.38 6.79
CA LYS A 108 23.95 24.62 6.56
C LYS A 108 25.36 24.59 7.12
N ARG A 109 25.48 24.28 8.41
CA ARG A 109 26.77 24.20 9.12
C ARG A 109 27.73 23.19 8.48
N GLN A 110 27.18 22.13 7.89
CA GLN A 110 27.96 21.08 7.23
C GLN A 110 28.19 21.36 5.73
N GLY A 111 27.62 22.42 5.18
CA GLY A 111 27.81 22.85 3.79
C GLY A 111 27.19 21.91 2.76
N VAL A 112 26.02 21.33 3.06
CA VAL A 112 25.33 20.36 2.17
C VAL A 112 23.92 20.80 1.75
N GLU A 113 23.59 22.08 1.90
CA GLU A 113 22.28 22.66 1.55
C GLU A 113 21.94 22.51 0.05
N ASP A 114 22.94 22.35 -0.82
CA ASP A 114 22.76 22.10 -2.26
C ASP A 114 22.21 20.70 -2.56
N ARG A 115 22.31 19.75 -1.61
CA ARG A 115 21.93 18.34 -1.79
C ARG A 115 20.91 17.83 -0.79
N VAL A 116 20.73 18.54 0.33
CA VAL A 116 19.83 18.14 1.41
C VAL A 116 18.62 19.07 1.45
N THR A 117 17.43 18.49 1.33
CA THR A 117 16.16 19.16 1.56
C THR A 117 15.54 18.63 2.85
N ILE A 118 15.07 19.51 3.74
CA ILE A 118 14.34 19.13 4.95
C ILE A 118 12.89 19.61 4.83
N LEU A 119 11.95 18.72 5.11
CA LEU A 119 10.51 18.94 4.98
C LEU A 119 9.83 18.85 6.34
N LEU A 120 9.10 19.90 6.73
CA LEU A 120 8.11 19.83 7.81
C LEU A 120 6.84 19.18 7.27
N LYS A 121 6.71 17.87 7.47
CA LYS A 121 5.60 17.10 6.92
C LYS A 121 5.39 15.81 7.70
N ASP A 122 4.15 15.32 7.71
CA ASP A 122 3.86 13.95 8.11
C ASP A 122 4.48 12.97 7.09
N ALA A 123 5.16 11.93 7.59
CA ALA A 123 5.77 10.88 6.77
C ALA A 123 4.75 10.10 5.93
N PHE A 124 3.47 10.09 6.29
CA PHE A 124 2.41 9.49 5.47
C PHE A 124 2.07 10.32 4.22
N ASP A 125 2.36 11.62 4.24
CA ASP A 125 1.95 12.55 3.19
C ASP A 125 3.07 12.91 2.20
N VAL A 126 4.34 12.61 2.51
CA VAL A 126 5.46 12.80 1.57
C VAL A 126 5.37 11.83 0.38
N ASP A 127 5.68 12.28 -0.83
CA ASP A 127 5.78 11.37 -1.98
C ASP A 127 7.15 10.67 -1.99
N LEU A 128 7.15 9.34 -2.00
CA LEU A 128 8.36 8.52 -2.01
C LEU A 128 8.78 8.05 -3.40
N SER A 129 8.09 8.48 -4.47
CA SER A 129 8.31 7.99 -5.84
C SER A 129 9.72 8.23 -6.40
N GLU A 130 10.45 9.20 -5.85
CA GLU A 130 11.85 9.51 -6.20
C GLU A 130 12.89 8.80 -5.31
N ALA A 131 12.48 8.26 -4.17
CA ALA A 131 13.39 7.66 -3.20
C ALA A 131 14.03 6.37 -3.77
N THR A 132 15.35 6.28 -3.72
CA THR A 132 16.09 5.03 -4.03
C THR A 132 16.55 4.32 -2.75
N VAL A 133 16.64 5.05 -1.64
CA VAL A 133 16.84 4.53 -0.28
C VAL A 133 15.85 5.22 0.66
N VAL A 134 15.21 4.44 1.53
CA VAL A 134 14.50 4.97 2.70
C VAL A 134 15.20 4.47 3.96
N THR A 135 15.50 5.38 4.88
CA THR A 135 16.00 5.06 6.22
C THR A 135 14.93 5.31 7.27
N LEU A 136 14.92 4.46 8.30
CA LEU A 136 13.97 4.51 9.40
C LEU A 136 14.69 4.26 10.73
N TYR A 137 14.39 5.10 11.72
CA TYR A 137 14.59 4.77 13.13
C TYR A 137 13.38 5.23 13.92
N LEU A 138 12.33 4.41 13.89
CA LEU A 138 11.02 4.70 14.48
C LEU A 138 10.67 3.66 15.55
N LEU A 139 9.42 3.22 15.63
CA LEU A 139 8.93 2.08 16.41
C LEU A 139 8.37 1.00 15.48
N SER A 140 8.27 -0.24 15.97
CA SER A 140 7.73 -1.37 15.18
C SER A 140 6.31 -1.08 14.66
N GLU A 141 5.45 -0.48 15.47
CA GLU A 141 4.08 -0.13 15.11
C GLU A 141 4.05 0.93 13.99
N ALA A 142 4.94 1.92 14.07
CA ALA A 142 5.10 2.94 13.04
C ALA A 142 5.59 2.33 11.71
N ASN A 143 6.57 1.44 11.76
CA ASN A 143 7.06 0.72 10.59
C ASN A 143 5.94 -0.10 9.92
N LEU A 144 5.11 -0.78 10.71
CA LEU A 144 3.97 -1.55 10.18
C LEU A 144 2.93 -0.65 9.49
N LYS A 145 2.67 0.55 10.03
CA LYS A 145 1.79 1.55 9.39
C LYS A 145 2.39 2.14 8.11
N LEU A 146 3.70 2.35 8.05
CA LEU A 146 4.40 2.89 6.88
C LEU A 146 4.59 1.85 5.77
N ARG A 147 4.71 0.57 6.11
CA ARG A 147 5.00 -0.50 5.14
C ARG A 147 4.07 -0.51 3.91
N PRO A 148 2.73 -0.38 4.01
CA PRO A 148 1.88 -0.27 2.83
C PRO A 148 2.26 0.88 1.89
N LYS A 149 2.65 2.03 2.44
CA LYS A 149 3.11 3.20 1.67
C LYS A 149 4.44 2.89 0.97
N LEU A 150 5.41 2.33 1.69
CA LEU A 150 6.71 1.94 1.14
C LEU A 150 6.55 0.96 -0.02
N LEU A 151 5.70 -0.05 0.13
CA LEU A 151 5.44 -1.06 -0.90
C LEU A 151 4.65 -0.52 -2.10
N ALA A 152 3.83 0.52 -1.91
CA ALA A 152 3.04 1.12 -2.97
C ALA A 152 3.83 2.12 -3.82
N GLU A 153 4.69 2.94 -3.18
CA GLU A 153 5.31 4.11 -3.82
C GLU A 153 6.76 3.87 -4.24
N LEU A 154 7.51 2.99 -3.54
CA LEU A 154 8.90 2.73 -3.90
C LEU A 154 9.01 1.88 -5.16
N LYS A 155 9.94 2.27 -6.03
CA LYS A 155 10.24 1.55 -7.27
C LYS A 155 11.01 0.25 -6.99
N PRO A 156 10.87 -0.78 -7.84
CA PRO A 156 11.71 -1.96 -7.76
C PRO A 156 13.20 -1.62 -7.75
N GLY A 157 13.96 -2.27 -6.87
CA GLY A 157 15.37 -1.98 -6.61
C GLY A 157 15.62 -0.95 -5.50
N ALA A 158 14.62 -0.17 -5.10
CA ALA A 158 14.74 0.70 -3.93
C ALA A 158 15.03 -0.14 -2.67
N ARG A 159 15.76 0.45 -1.72
CA ARG A 159 16.15 -0.22 -0.47
C ARG A 159 15.54 0.50 0.71
N VAL A 160 15.10 -0.27 1.70
CA VAL A 160 14.63 0.26 2.99
C VAL A 160 15.58 -0.25 4.06
N VAL A 161 16.14 0.64 4.87
CA VAL A 161 16.98 0.29 6.02
C VAL A 161 16.35 0.79 7.30
N SER A 162 16.13 -0.12 8.24
CA SER A 162 15.57 0.21 9.57
C SER A 162 16.59 -0.09 10.67
N HIS A 163 16.72 0.83 11.61
CA HIS A 163 17.47 0.66 12.84
C HIS A 163 16.57 0.08 13.94
N GLN A 164 16.99 -1.03 14.53
CA GLN A 164 16.42 -1.73 15.70
C GLN A 164 15.05 -2.39 15.50
N PHE A 165 14.16 -1.81 14.69
CA PHE A 165 12.76 -2.24 14.55
C PHE A 165 12.49 -2.86 13.17
N ASP A 166 11.79 -4.00 13.14
CA ASP A 166 11.48 -4.72 11.91
C ASP A 166 10.17 -4.24 11.24
N MET A 167 9.64 -5.03 10.30
CA MET A 167 8.36 -4.78 9.62
C MET A 167 7.42 -6.00 9.71
N GLY A 168 7.49 -6.72 10.83
CA GLY A 168 6.68 -7.89 11.14
C GLY A 168 6.83 -9.01 10.11
N SER A 169 5.72 -9.40 9.48
CA SER A 169 5.64 -10.49 8.50
C SER A 169 6.44 -10.23 7.22
N TRP A 170 6.79 -8.98 6.90
CA TRP A 170 7.66 -8.68 5.76
C TRP A 170 9.12 -8.89 6.17
N ARG A 171 9.66 -10.06 5.81
CA ARG A 171 11.00 -10.48 6.23
C ARG A 171 12.11 -9.65 5.55
N PRO A 172 13.15 -9.23 6.30
CA PRO A 172 14.29 -8.53 5.73
C PRO A 172 15.11 -9.44 4.82
N ASP A 173 15.68 -8.87 3.77
CA ASP A 173 16.63 -9.57 2.90
C ASP A 173 18.00 -9.72 3.59
N ARG A 174 18.36 -8.79 4.49
CA ARG A 174 19.56 -8.89 5.33
C ARG A 174 19.32 -8.31 6.72
N THR A 175 19.95 -8.92 7.72
CA THR A 175 20.04 -8.40 9.09
C THR A 175 21.51 -8.35 9.48
N VAL A 176 21.95 -7.24 10.06
CA VAL A 176 23.33 -7.07 10.55
C VAL A 176 23.32 -6.49 11.95
N GLU A 177 24.35 -6.80 12.73
CA GLU A 177 24.57 -6.25 14.06
C GLU A 177 25.79 -5.33 14.04
N VAL A 178 25.68 -4.17 14.68
CA VAL A 178 26.69 -3.10 14.68
C VAL A 178 26.88 -2.61 16.11
N LYS A 179 28.12 -2.58 16.60
CA LYS A 179 28.41 -1.93 17.88
C LYS A 179 28.48 -0.42 17.70
N ASP A 180 27.72 0.32 18.50
CA ASP A 180 27.82 1.78 18.54
C ASP A 180 29.08 2.24 19.30
N GLU A 181 29.24 3.55 19.41
CA GLU A 181 30.35 4.21 20.08
C GLU A 181 30.47 3.83 21.57
N SER A 182 29.35 3.51 22.22
CA SER A 182 29.29 3.06 23.61
C SER A 182 29.53 1.55 23.77
N GLY A 183 29.72 0.83 22.66
CA GLY A 183 29.90 -0.63 22.64
C GLY A 183 28.60 -1.42 22.66
N TRP A 184 27.44 -0.76 22.61
CA TRP A 184 26.13 -1.42 22.59
C TRP A 184 25.84 -1.97 21.18
N THR A 185 25.37 -3.21 21.10
CA THR A 185 24.99 -3.83 19.82
C THR A 185 23.62 -3.35 19.36
N ARG A 186 23.59 -2.72 18.18
CA ARG A 186 22.39 -2.30 17.46
C ARG A 186 22.13 -3.23 16.29
N ARG A 187 20.86 -3.55 16.05
CA ARG A 187 20.47 -4.38 14.91
C ARG A 187 19.98 -3.51 13.76
N LEU A 188 20.40 -3.80 12.54
CA LEU A 188 19.94 -3.14 11.33
C LEU A 188 19.29 -4.16 10.41
N TYR A 189 18.21 -3.75 9.77
CA TYR A 189 17.46 -4.56 8.81
C TYR A 189 17.46 -3.88 7.45
N LEU A 190 17.58 -4.67 6.38
CA LEU A 190 17.53 -4.22 5.00
C LEU A 190 16.46 -5.01 4.24
N TRP A 191 15.61 -4.28 3.53
CA TRP A 191 14.71 -4.81 2.51
C TRP A 191 15.03 -4.19 1.15
N VAL A 192 14.86 -4.97 0.09
CA VAL A 192 14.92 -4.51 -1.30
C VAL A 192 13.55 -4.70 -1.92
N ILE A 193 13.00 -3.65 -2.52
CA ILE A 193 11.72 -3.71 -3.21
C ILE A 193 11.89 -4.58 -4.46
N LYS A 194 11.31 -5.77 -4.44
CA LYS A 194 11.35 -6.72 -5.56
C LYS A 194 10.27 -6.36 -6.59
N PRO A 195 10.51 -6.55 -7.90
CA PRO A 195 9.47 -6.42 -8.91
C PRO A 195 8.29 -7.34 -8.58
N PRO A 196 7.07 -6.82 -8.35
CA PRO A 196 5.97 -7.61 -7.85
C PRO A 196 5.35 -8.47 -8.97
N ALA A 197 5.03 -9.73 -8.65
CA ALA A 197 4.27 -10.56 -9.56
C ALA A 197 2.84 -10.00 -9.76
N PRO A 198 2.23 -10.16 -10.95
CA PRO A 198 0.87 -9.69 -11.18
C PRO A 198 -0.15 -10.48 -10.34
N ALA A 199 -0.63 -9.90 -9.24
CA ALA A 199 -1.56 -10.52 -8.32
C ALA A 199 -3.01 -10.01 -8.47
N SER A 200 -3.23 -8.83 -9.07
CA SER A 200 -4.57 -8.28 -9.30
C SER A 200 -5.54 -9.25 -9.96
N GLY A 201 -6.74 -9.40 -9.40
CA GLY A 201 -7.77 -10.26 -9.98
C GLY A 201 -8.64 -10.95 -8.93
N MET A 202 -9.49 -11.85 -9.40
CA MET A 202 -10.24 -12.77 -8.54
C MET A 202 -9.57 -14.13 -8.63
N TRP A 203 -9.37 -14.75 -7.48
CA TRP A 203 -8.75 -16.06 -7.30
C TRP A 203 -9.73 -16.99 -6.61
N GLU A 204 -9.64 -18.29 -6.87
CA GLU A 204 -10.47 -19.30 -6.20
C GLU A 204 -9.70 -20.59 -5.90
N TRP A 205 -10.08 -21.25 -4.82
CA TRP A 205 -9.60 -22.58 -4.47
C TRP A 205 -10.67 -23.38 -3.72
N LYS A 206 -10.45 -24.69 -3.63
CA LYS A 206 -11.29 -25.59 -2.84
C LYS A 206 -10.56 -26.07 -1.59
N GLU A 207 -11.28 -26.15 -0.48
CA GLU A 207 -10.87 -26.84 0.76
C GLU A 207 -11.95 -27.90 1.05
N GLY A 208 -11.67 -29.16 0.70
CA GLY A 208 -12.71 -30.19 0.65
C GLY A 208 -13.83 -29.83 -0.35
N ARG A 209 -15.07 -29.71 0.13
CA ARG A 209 -16.23 -29.27 -0.69
C ARG A 209 -16.42 -27.75 -0.70
N ALA A 210 -15.75 -27.04 0.20
CA ALA A 210 -15.90 -25.60 0.37
C ALA A 210 -15.16 -24.86 -0.76
N MET A 211 -15.82 -23.86 -1.36
CA MET A 211 -15.24 -22.99 -2.38
C MET A 211 -14.87 -21.64 -1.76
N HIS A 212 -13.63 -21.23 -1.92
CA HIS A 212 -13.08 -20.00 -1.37
C HIS A 212 -12.70 -19.07 -2.49
N ARG A 213 -12.85 -17.74 -2.29
CA ARG A 213 -12.39 -16.76 -3.28
C ARG A 213 -11.60 -15.63 -2.64
N LEU A 214 -10.74 -15.01 -3.43
CA LEU A 214 -9.90 -13.88 -3.03
C LEU A 214 -9.92 -12.83 -4.14
N LYS A 215 -10.42 -11.63 -3.82
CA LYS A 215 -10.32 -10.45 -4.69
C LYS A 215 -9.09 -9.65 -4.27
N VAL A 216 -8.14 -9.48 -5.19
CA VAL A 216 -6.93 -8.68 -5.00
C VAL A 216 -6.97 -7.44 -5.88
N ARG A 217 -6.71 -6.29 -5.28
CA ARG A 217 -6.28 -5.04 -5.93
C ARG A 217 -4.82 -4.84 -5.60
N GLN A 218 -4.01 -4.47 -6.58
CA GLN A 218 -2.58 -4.26 -6.42
C GLN A 218 -2.18 -2.85 -6.86
N ILE A 219 -1.30 -2.22 -6.08
CA ILE A 219 -0.60 -0.98 -6.42
C ILE A 219 0.86 -1.19 -6.04
N GLY A 220 1.75 -1.26 -7.03
CA GLY A 220 3.13 -1.68 -6.79
C GLY A 220 3.20 -3.06 -6.11
N SER A 221 3.89 -3.12 -4.98
CA SER A 221 4.01 -4.31 -4.12
C SER A 221 2.96 -4.33 -2.99
N ALA A 222 2.17 -3.26 -2.83
CA ALA A 222 1.05 -3.25 -1.89
C ALA A 222 -0.18 -3.95 -2.50
N ILE A 223 -0.88 -4.73 -1.68
CA ILE A 223 -2.14 -5.36 -2.08
C ILE A 223 -3.25 -5.05 -1.07
N SER A 224 -4.47 -5.01 -1.57
CA SER A 224 -5.69 -4.89 -0.76
C SER A 224 -6.81 -5.70 -1.38
N GLY A 225 -7.93 -5.82 -0.68
CA GLY A 225 -9.14 -6.45 -1.21
C GLY A 225 -9.85 -7.28 -0.16
N PHE A 226 -10.46 -8.39 -0.60
CA PHE A 226 -11.33 -9.19 0.23
C PHE A 226 -11.15 -10.68 -0.02
N TYR A 227 -11.15 -11.45 1.05
CA TYR A 227 -11.42 -12.87 1.01
C TYR A 227 -12.93 -13.10 1.12
N ILE A 228 -13.45 -14.03 0.33
CA ILE A 228 -14.87 -14.39 0.29
C ILE A 228 -14.98 -15.82 0.80
N THR A 229 -15.69 -15.98 1.92
CA THR A 229 -15.89 -17.29 2.55
C THR A 229 -16.82 -18.17 1.69
N PRO A 230 -16.85 -19.50 1.94
CA PRO A 230 -17.80 -20.40 1.26
C PRO A 230 -19.27 -19.98 1.46
N GLU A 231 -19.59 -19.34 2.58
CA GLU A 231 -20.91 -18.79 2.89
C GLU A 231 -21.16 -17.42 2.21
N GLY A 232 -20.22 -16.91 1.42
CA GLY A 232 -20.34 -15.65 0.68
C GLY A 232 -20.00 -14.39 1.49
N ARG A 233 -19.55 -14.51 2.75
CA ARG A 233 -19.14 -13.36 3.57
C ARG A 233 -17.84 -12.78 3.05
N ARG A 234 -17.73 -11.44 3.04
CA ARG A 234 -16.52 -10.72 2.63
C ARG A 234 -15.73 -10.29 3.86
N LEU A 235 -14.50 -10.74 3.95
CA LEU A 235 -13.56 -10.37 5.01
C LEU A 235 -12.43 -9.54 4.38
N PRO A 236 -12.12 -8.34 4.90
CA PRO A 236 -11.01 -7.55 4.40
C PRO A 236 -9.69 -8.30 4.56
N LEU A 237 -8.75 -8.04 3.65
CA LEU A 237 -7.38 -8.51 3.81
C LEU A 237 -6.66 -7.61 4.80
N GLU A 238 -6.03 -8.24 5.77
CA GLU A 238 -5.16 -7.61 6.75
C GLU A 238 -3.71 -8.03 6.51
N ASP A 239 -2.74 -7.24 6.98
CA ASP A 239 -1.32 -7.56 6.88
C ASP A 239 -0.90 -8.03 5.47
N ALA A 240 -1.45 -7.39 4.44
CA ALA A 240 -1.43 -7.91 3.08
C ALA A 240 -0.37 -7.22 2.21
N PHE A 241 0.53 -8.01 1.59
CA PHE A 241 1.59 -7.48 0.74
C PHE A 241 2.11 -8.51 -0.28
N LEU A 242 2.86 -8.01 -1.26
CA LEU A 242 3.72 -8.79 -2.14
C LEU A 242 5.19 -8.49 -1.87
N SER A 243 6.03 -9.51 -1.96
CA SER A 243 7.49 -9.40 -2.01
C SER A 243 8.01 -10.22 -3.17
N GLY A 244 8.12 -9.60 -4.34
CA GLY A 244 8.40 -10.33 -5.58
C GLY A 244 7.21 -11.20 -5.97
N ASP A 245 7.41 -12.51 -6.05
CA ASP A 245 6.32 -13.47 -6.28
C ASP A 245 5.66 -13.96 -4.98
N GLU A 246 6.20 -13.62 -3.81
CA GLU A 246 5.64 -14.03 -2.52
C GLU A 246 4.45 -13.15 -2.16
N ILE A 247 3.33 -13.78 -1.85
CA ILE A 247 2.11 -13.13 -1.38
C ILE A 247 1.85 -13.52 0.07
N HIS A 248 1.52 -12.52 0.89
CA HIS A 248 1.11 -12.68 2.27
C HIS A 248 -0.19 -11.92 2.51
N PHE A 249 -1.13 -12.51 3.26
CA PHE A 249 -2.29 -11.81 3.80
C PHE A 249 -2.89 -12.57 4.97
N VAL A 250 -3.57 -11.85 5.85
CA VAL A 250 -4.31 -12.39 6.99
C VAL A 250 -5.79 -12.10 6.81
N VAL A 251 -6.64 -13.06 7.18
CA VAL A 251 -8.10 -12.95 7.11
C VAL A 251 -8.74 -13.55 8.34
N GLY A 252 -9.90 -13.01 8.72
CA GLY A 252 -10.66 -13.46 9.89
C GLY A 252 -10.31 -12.65 11.12
N GLY A 253 -11.34 -12.21 11.86
CA GLY A 253 -11.20 -11.46 13.12
C GLY A 253 -10.68 -12.34 14.25
N GLU A 254 -11.56 -12.87 15.10
CA GLU A 254 -11.14 -13.73 16.24
C GLU A 254 -10.47 -15.04 15.83
N ARG A 255 -10.75 -15.54 14.62
CA ARG A 255 -10.15 -16.76 14.06
C ARG A 255 -9.25 -16.43 12.87
N ARG A 256 -8.16 -15.70 13.16
CA ARG A 256 -7.18 -15.25 12.18
C ARG A 256 -6.53 -16.43 11.45
N ARG A 257 -6.52 -16.37 10.13
CA ARG A 257 -5.81 -17.29 9.24
C ARG A 257 -4.78 -16.52 8.45
N VAL A 258 -3.54 -17.00 8.49
CA VAL A 258 -2.42 -16.44 7.75
C VAL A 258 -2.23 -17.26 6.47
N TYR A 259 -2.31 -16.59 5.33
CA TYR A 259 -2.04 -17.17 4.03
C TYR A 259 -0.71 -16.67 3.51
N GLU A 260 0.16 -17.60 3.16
CA GLU A 260 1.44 -17.37 2.51
C GLU A 260 1.48 -18.17 1.21
N GLY A 261 2.07 -17.63 0.14
CA GLY A 261 2.24 -18.39 -1.09
C GLY A 261 3.08 -17.69 -2.12
N ARG A 262 3.21 -18.30 -3.30
CA ARG A 262 3.87 -17.73 -4.47
C ARG A 262 2.92 -17.60 -5.64
N VAL A 263 2.88 -16.43 -6.25
CA VAL A 263 2.11 -16.11 -7.45
C VAL A 263 2.90 -16.52 -8.68
N ARG A 264 2.41 -17.50 -9.44
CA ARG A 264 3.01 -17.98 -10.70
C ARG A 264 1.96 -18.00 -11.80
N GLY A 265 1.98 -16.98 -12.65
CA GLY A 265 1.00 -16.81 -13.72
C GLY A 265 -0.44 -16.72 -13.18
N ASP A 266 -1.25 -17.73 -13.47
CA ASP A 266 -2.65 -17.82 -13.01
C ASP A 266 -2.82 -18.80 -11.84
N SER A 267 -1.75 -19.10 -11.09
CA SER A 267 -1.79 -19.93 -9.89
C SER A 267 -1.13 -19.25 -8.69
N ILE A 268 -1.68 -19.49 -7.51
CA ILE A 268 -1.01 -19.23 -6.22
C ILE A 268 -0.88 -20.57 -5.52
N ILE A 269 0.32 -20.90 -5.05
CA ILE A 269 0.57 -22.13 -4.29
C ILE A 269 1.28 -21.74 -3.00
N GLY A 270 0.81 -22.26 -1.87
CA GLY A 270 1.45 -21.97 -0.61
C GLY A 270 0.82 -22.69 0.57
N TRP A 271 0.92 -22.04 1.73
CA TRP A 271 0.51 -22.56 3.01
C TRP A 271 -0.49 -21.62 3.67
N VAL A 272 -1.45 -22.21 4.38
CA VAL A 272 -2.39 -21.53 5.25
C VAL A 272 -2.21 -22.08 6.65
N ARG A 273 -2.27 -21.22 7.66
CA ARG A 273 -2.28 -21.62 9.07
C ARG A 273 -3.30 -20.82 9.84
N ALA A 274 -3.98 -21.45 10.80
CA ALA A 274 -4.64 -20.71 11.87
C ALA A 274 -3.55 -20.09 12.74
N GLU A 275 -3.69 -18.80 13.07
CA GLU A 275 -2.66 -18.06 13.78
C GLU A 275 -2.40 -18.67 15.18
N ALA A 276 -3.45 -19.17 15.83
CA ALA A 276 -3.38 -19.77 17.17
C ALA A 276 -2.92 -21.24 17.21
N GLU A 277 -3.12 -22.03 16.15
CA GLU A 277 -3.04 -23.49 16.24
C GLU A 277 -1.81 -24.11 15.55
N GLY A 278 -0.94 -23.31 14.91
CA GLY A 278 0.35 -23.73 14.35
C GLY A 278 0.30 -24.75 13.19
N ARG A 279 -0.82 -25.46 12.99
CA ARG A 279 -1.02 -26.43 11.92
C ARG A 279 -1.03 -25.73 10.56
N LYS A 280 -0.16 -26.20 9.66
CA LYS A 280 -0.03 -25.70 8.30
C LYS A 280 -0.78 -26.62 7.33
N GLY A 281 -1.74 -26.06 6.60
CA GLY A 281 -2.38 -26.68 5.43
C GLY A 281 -1.78 -26.15 4.14
N ARG A 282 -1.81 -26.94 3.06
CA ARG A 282 -1.49 -26.45 1.71
C ARG A 282 -2.73 -25.81 1.10
N TRP A 283 -2.55 -24.72 0.36
CA TRP A 283 -3.60 -24.17 -0.49
C TRP A 283 -3.07 -23.91 -1.89
N GLN A 284 -3.95 -24.04 -2.87
CA GLN A 284 -3.67 -23.76 -4.27
C GLN A 284 -4.85 -23.05 -4.90
N ALA A 285 -4.66 -21.78 -5.26
CA ALA A 285 -5.67 -20.99 -5.94
C ALA A 285 -5.38 -20.84 -7.42
N LYS A 286 -6.44 -20.77 -8.22
CA LYS A 286 -6.40 -20.43 -9.64
C LYS A 286 -7.04 -19.09 -9.87
N ARG A 287 -6.48 -18.29 -10.78
CA ARG A 287 -7.08 -17.02 -11.17
C ARG A 287 -8.33 -17.29 -11.99
N LEU A 288 -9.43 -16.64 -11.62
CA LEU A 288 -10.64 -16.64 -12.42
C LEU A 288 -10.40 -15.85 -13.70
N LYS A 289 -10.55 -16.55 -14.83
CA LYS A 289 -10.55 -15.94 -16.15
C LYS A 289 -11.94 -15.37 -16.40
N VAL A 290 -12.07 -14.04 -16.34
CA VAL A 290 -13.27 -13.37 -16.82
C VAL A 290 -13.22 -13.37 -18.34
N ARG A 291 -14.21 -14.00 -18.99
CA ARG A 291 -14.39 -13.84 -20.44
C ARG A 291 -14.95 -12.44 -20.67
N VAL A 292 -14.11 -11.56 -21.21
CA VAL A 292 -14.49 -10.18 -21.57
C VAL A 292 -15.07 -10.12 -22.99
N GLY A 293 -15.19 -11.25 -23.67
CA GLY A 293 -15.75 -11.33 -25.01
C GLY A 293 -17.21 -10.90 -25.02
N GLY A 294 -17.56 -9.94 -25.87
CA GLY A 294 -18.95 -9.48 -26.00
C GLY A 294 -19.08 -8.03 -26.44
N LYS A 295 -20.34 -7.60 -26.54
CA LYS A 295 -20.73 -6.21 -26.81
C LYS A 295 -20.77 -5.45 -25.49
N TRP A 296 -19.90 -4.46 -25.32
CA TRP A 296 -19.83 -3.59 -24.15
C TRP A 296 -20.39 -2.22 -24.49
N VAL A 297 -21.20 -1.67 -23.59
CA VAL A 297 -21.63 -0.27 -23.68
C VAL A 297 -20.65 0.55 -22.84
N VAL A 298 -19.91 1.44 -23.50
CA VAL A 298 -18.97 2.35 -22.84
C VAL A 298 -19.59 3.73 -22.79
N SER A 299 -19.49 4.41 -21.66
CA SER A 299 -19.95 5.78 -21.47
C SER A 299 -18.79 6.62 -20.96
N ILE A 300 -18.36 7.60 -21.74
CA ILE A 300 -17.30 8.53 -21.36
C ILE A 300 -17.96 9.85 -20.97
N GLN A 301 -17.66 10.33 -19.77
CA GLN A 301 -18.06 11.66 -19.32
C GLN A 301 -16.94 12.63 -19.71
N ALA A 302 -17.20 13.49 -20.69
CA ALA A 302 -16.28 14.56 -21.10
C ALA A 302 -16.80 15.92 -20.60
N PRO A 303 -15.95 16.96 -20.54
CA PRO A 303 -16.36 18.31 -20.16
C PRO A 303 -17.54 18.86 -20.98
N TRP A 304 -17.68 18.42 -22.23
CA TRP A 304 -18.74 18.84 -23.17
C TRP A 304 -19.95 17.90 -23.21
N GLY A 305 -20.02 16.88 -22.35
CA GLY A 305 -21.18 15.98 -22.26
C GLY A 305 -20.83 14.50 -22.20
N ARG A 306 -21.87 13.66 -22.11
CA ARG A 306 -21.72 12.21 -22.02
C ARG A 306 -21.80 11.58 -23.41
N VAL A 307 -20.73 10.90 -23.81
CA VAL A 307 -20.68 10.14 -25.07
C VAL A 307 -20.87 8.66 -24.76
N LYS A 308 -21.85 8.02 -25.41
CA LYS A 308 -22.06 6.57 -25.34
C LYS A 308 -21.54 5.92 -26.62
N GLY A 309 -20.78 4.84 -26.47
CA GLY A 309 -20.28 4.03 -27.56
C GLY A 309 -20.48 2.54 -27.29
N THR A 310 -20.39 1.74 -28.34
CA THR A 310 -20.34 0.28 -28.22
C THR A 310 -18.93 -0.19 -28.53
N LEU A 311 -18.33 -0.97 -27.63
CA LEU A 311 -17.05 -1.64 -27.84
C LEU A 311 -17.32 -3.14 -28.02
N PHE A 312 -16.86 -3.71 -29.13
CA PHE A 312 -16.87 -5.16 -29.33
C PHE A 312 -15.50 -5.72 -28.95
N LEU A 313 -15.44 -6.44 -27.84
CA LEU A 313 -14.23 -7.14 -27.44
C LEU A 313 -14.32 -8.57 -27.97
N ARG A 314 -13.43 -8.95 -28.90
CA ARG A 314 -13.24 -10.36 -29.26
C ARG A 314 -12.56 -11.04 -28.07
N GLY A 315 -13.23 -12.05 -27.52
CA GLY A 315 -12.75 -12.80 -26.35
C GLY A 315 -11.51 -13.62 -26.69
N ILE A 316 -10.34 -12.99 -26.71
CA ILE A 316 -9.08 -13.69 -26.54
C ILE A 316 -8.92 -13.80 -25.02
N GLY A 317 -8.82 -15.02 -24.49
CA GLY A 317 -8.59 -15.22 -23.06
C GLY A 317 -7.33 -14.46 -22.62
N GLY A 318 -7.50 -13.26 -22.09
CA GLY A 318 -6.43 -12.30 -21.95
C GLY A 318 -6.87 -11.14 -21.07
N ARG A 319 -5.98 -10.76 -20.18
CA ARG A 319 -6.18 -9.87 -19.04
C ARG A 319 -6.84 -8.54 -19.45
N LEU A 320 -7.81 -8.08 -18.65
CA LEU A 320 -8.01 -6.64 -18.44
C LEU A 320 -7.03 -6.25 -17.32
N SER A 321 -5.91 -5.64 -17.71
CA SER A 321 -5.02 -4.91 -16.80
C SER A 321 -5.65 -3.58 -16.42
#